data_AF-A0A5B7EQ87-F1
#
_entry.id   AF-A0A5B7EQ87-F1
#
_cell.length_a   1.000
_cell.length_b   1.000
_cell.length_c   1.000
_cell.angle_alpha   90.00
_cell.angle_beta   90.00
_cell.angle_gamma   90.00
#
_symmetry.space_group_name_H-M   'P 1'
#
loop_
_entity.id
_entity.type
_entity.pdbx_description
1 polymer ?
#
loop_
_entity_poly.entity_id
_entity_poly.type
_entity_poly.pdbx_seq_one_letter_code
_entity_poly.pdbx_strand_id
1 'polypeptide(L)'
;MTFNQVKSWCRILLEWRCNWQEDYSRRLNLQIIGFDEQHGGETWEQTTIRVSKLLEDKLELPNIEHERAHMVGRSVDYWTRPIIVRFVRFCDREAVMRNVSKLRGTKIYFNEDLCPASLAIKKTQFPEMKQARRDGKVA
;
A
#
# COMPACT_ATOMS: atom_id res chain seq x y z
N MET A 1 3.66 37.20 -17.69
CA MET A 1 3.71 35.73 -17.86
C MET A 1 3.48 35.42 -19.33
N THR A 2 4.34 34.65 -19.97
CA THR A 2 4.18 34.26 -21.39
C THR A 2 3.14 33.15 -21.51
N PHE A 3 2.54 32.99 -22.70
CA PHE A 3 1.60 31.90 -22.99
C PHE A 3 2.18 30.51 -22.67
N ASN A 4 3.47 30.31 -22.91
CA ASN A 4 4.17 29.06 -22.58
C ASN A 4 4.32 28.85 -21.06
N GLN A 5 4.52 29.92 -20.29
CA GLN A 5 4.51 29.84 -18.83
C GLN A 5 3.12 29.39 -18.35
N VAL A 6 2.04 30.04 -18.82
CA VAL A 6 0.66 29.68 -18.40
C VAL A 6 0.33 28.22 -18.72
N LYS A 7 0.69 27.73 -19.92
CA LYS A 7 0.50 26.30 -20.28
C LYS A 7 1.25 25.35 -19.34
N SER A 8 2.49 25.69 -18.98
CA SER A 8 3.29 24.89 -18.04
C SER A 8 2.65 24.84 -16.66
N TRP A 9 2.19 25.98 -16.15
CA TRP A 9 1.47 26.06 -14.87
C TRP A 9 0.19 25.23 -14.86
N CYS A 10 -0.64 25.34 -15.90
CA CYS A 10 -1.87 24.56 -16.01
C CYS A 10 -1.59 23.05 -16.01
N ARG A 11 -0.55 22.61 -16.71
CA ARG A 11 -0.15 21.20 -16.73
C ARG A 11 0.25 20.71 -15.34
N ILE A 12 1.14 21.44 -14.65
CA ILE A 12 1.60 21.08 -13.30
C ILE A 12 0.41 21.01 -12.33
N LEU A 13 -0.49 22.00 -12.39
CA LEU A 13 -1.68 22.03 -11.54
C LEU A 13 -2.61 20.85 -11.80
N LEU A 14 -2.83 20.49 -13.06
CA LEU A 14 -3.66 19.35 -13.44
C LEU A 14 -3.04 18.03 -12.97
N GLU A 15 -1.74 17.83 -13.20
CA GLU A 15 -1.02 16.64 -12.73
C GLU A 15 -1.12 16.51 -11.19
N TRP A 16 -0.93 17.61 -10.47
CA TRP A 16 -1.07 17.63 -9.01
C TRP A 16 -2.49 17.23 -8.55
N ARG A 17 -3.54 17.77 -9.19
CA ARG A 17 -4.93 17.42 -8.87
C ARG A 17 -5.25 15.96 -9.18
N CYS A 18 -4.74 15.42 -10.28
CA CYS A 18 -4.90 14.01 -10.63
C CYS A 18 -4.23 13.09 -9.59
N ASN A 19 -2.98 13.39 -9.23
CA ASN A 19 -2.23 12.63 -8.22
C ASN A 19 -2.94 12.67 -6.86
N TRP A 20 -3.41 13.85 -6.45
CA TRP A 20 -4.18 14.02 -5.21
C TRP A 20 -5.46 13.18 -5.20
N GLN A 21 -6.21 13.20 -6.30
CA GLN A 21 -7.44 12.43 -6.43
C GLN A 21 -7.17 10.92 -6.42
N GLU A 22 -6.09 10.48 -7.07
CA GLU A 22 -5.65 9.09 -7.09
C GLU A 22 -5.31 8.60 -5.67
N ASP A 23 -4.49 9.34 -4.93
CA ASP A 23 -4.16 9.02 -3.53
C ASP A 23 -5.41 9.03 -2.64
N TYR A 24 -6.28 10.02 -2.81
CA TYR A 24 -7.54 10.09 -2.05
C TYR A 24 -8.41 8.85 -2.28
N SER A 25 -8.47 8.36 -3.52
CA SER A 25 -9.23 7.15 -3.87
C SER A 25 -8.63 5.86 -3.29
N ARG A 26 -7.30 5.84 -3.09
CA ARG A 26 -6.52 4.70 -2.60
C ARG A 26 -6.19 4.76 -1.11
N ARG A 27 -6.59 5.81 -0.38
CA ARG A 27 -6.30 5.98 1.05
C ARG A 27 -6.73 4.82 1.95
N LEU A 28 -7.76 4.09 1.54
CA LEU A 28 -8.28 2.90 2.23
C LEU A 28 -7.63 1.60 1.77
N ASN A 29 -6.69 1.67 0.82
CA ASN A 29 -6.02 0.51 0.29
C ASN A 29 -4.68 0.30 0.99
N LEU A 30 -4.33 -0.97 1.22
CA LEU A 30 -2.98 -1.40 1.53
C LEU A 30 -2.52 -2.43 0.50
N GLN A 31 -1.22 -2.42 0.24
CA GLN A 31 -0.53 -3.39 -0.59
C GLN A 31 0.22 -4.40 0.29
N ILE A 32 -0.08 -5.68 0.12
CA ILE A 32 0.61 -6.78 0.78
C ILE A 32 1.58 -7.42 -0.21
N ILE A 33 2.85 -7.56 0.19
CA ILE A 33 3.92 -8.16 -0.62
C ILE A 33 4.49 -9.38 0.10
N GLY A 34 4.82 -10.43 -0.66
CA GLY A 34 5.47 -11.65 -0.12
C GLY A 34 4.49 -12.66 0.45
N PHE A 35 3.22 -12.64 0.00
CA PHE A 35 2.18 -13.55 0.45
C PHE A 35 1.83 -14.58 -0.63
N ASP A 36 2.27 -15.83 -0.45
CA ASP A 36 2.33 -16.86 -1.49
C ASP A 36 1.04 -17.06 -2.30
N GLU A 37 1.17 -17.35 -3.60
CA GLU A 37 0.01 -17.66 -4.45
C GLU A 37 -0.40 -19.14 -4.31
N GLN A 38 -1.70 -19.41 -4.26
CA GLN A 38 -2.19 -20.79 -4.37
C GLN A 38 -2.03 -21.30 -5.81
N HIS A 39 -1.55 -22.53 -5.96
CA HIS A 39 -1.42 -23.18 -7.26
C HIS A 39 -2.82 -23.50 -7.81
N GLY A 40 -3.10 -23.09 -9.05
CA GLY A 40 -4.40 -23.31 -9.72
C GLY A 40 -5.24 -22.05 -9.94
N GLY A 41 -4.77 -20.89 -9.48
CA GLY A 41 -5.50 -19.62 -9.61
C GLY A 41 -6.45 -19.39 -8.44
N GLU A 42 -6.31 -18.25 -7.79
CA GLU A 42 -7.08 -17.90 -6.60
C GLU A 42 -8.20 -16.90 -6.94
N THR A 43 -9.40 -17.13 -6.41
CA THR A 43 -10.50 -16.16 -6.54
C THR A 43 -10.33 -15.00 -5.55
N TRP A 44 -11.03 -13.88 -5.80
CA TRP A 44 -10.96 -12.73 -4.92
C TRP A 44 -11.57 -13.02 -3.53
N GLU A 45 -12.57 -13.91 -3.44
CA GLU A 45 -13.16 -14.36 -2.18
C GLU A 45 -12.17 -15.17 -1.36
N GLN A 46 -11.44 -16.10 -1.99
CA GLN A 46 -10.40 -16.88 -1.33
C GLN A 46 -9.29 -15.96 -0.80
N THR A 47 -8.86 -14.99 -1.63
CA THR A 47 -7.86 -14.00 -1.24
C THR A 47 -8.33 -13.20 -0.02
N THR A 48 -9.60 -12.81 0.00
CA THR A 48 -10.24 -12.06 1.09
C THR A 48 -10.20 -12.85 2.40
N ILE A 49 -10.55 -14.15 2.38
CA ILE A 49 -10.50 -15.02 3.55
C ILE A 49 -9.07 -15.19 4.06
N ARG A 50 -8.10 -15.35 3.16
CA ARG A 50 -6.68 -15.50 3.53
C ARG A 50 -6.12 -14.23 4.15
N VAL A 51 -6.50 -13.05 3.65
CA VAL A 51 -6.13 -11.78 4.25
C VAL A 51 -6.73 -11.67 5.65
N SER A 52 -7.99 -12.03 5.87
CA SER A 52 -8.59 -12.04 7.22
C SER A 52 -7.78 -12.90 8.19
N LYS A 53 -7.42 -14.12 7.78
CA LYS A 53 -6.56 -15.02 8.58
C LYS A 53 -5.19 -14.42 8.86
N LEU A 54 -4.56 -13.79 7.87
CA LEU A 54 -3.27 -13.12 8.03
C LEU A 54 -3.34 -11.99 9.08
N LEU A 55 -4.40 -11.18 9.04
CA LEU A 55 -4.61 -10.09 9.99
C LEU A 55 -4.84 -10.62 11.42
N GLU A 56 -5.60 -11.69 11.56
CA GLU A 56 -5.83 -12.35 12.85
C GLU A 56 -4.55 -13.01 13.39
N ASP A 57 -3.92 -13.89 12.61
CA ASP A 57 -2.81 -14.74 13.06
C ASP A 57 -1.51 -13.96 13.28
N LYS A 58 -1.22 -12.96 12.44
CA LYS A 58 0.08 -12.26 12.45
C LYS A 58 0.04 -10.87 13.06
N LEU A 59 -1.11 -10.19 12.99
CA LEU A 59 -1.26 -8.84 13.54
C LEU A 59 -2.06 -8.81 14.83
N GLU A 60 -2.72 -9.92 15.20
CA GLU A 60 -3.62 -10.02 16.36
C GLU A 60 -4.78 -9.02 16.24
N LEU A 61 -5.30 -8.84 15.02
CA LEU A 61 -6.40 -7.95 14.70
C LEU A 61 -7.60 -8.76 14.19
N PRO A 62 -8.34 -9.45 15.07
CA PRO A 62 -9.57 -10.14 14.67
C PRO A 62 -10.65 -9.13 14.29
N ASN A 63 -11.56 -9.54 13.40
CA ASN A 63 -12.74 -8.76 13.00
C ASN A 63 -12.44 -7.43 12.28
N ILE A 64 -11.31 -7.33 11.58
CA ILE A 64 -11.07 -6.22 10.65
C ILE A 64 -11.90 -6.44 9.39
N GLU A 65 -12.72 -5.45 9.05
CA GLU A 65 -13.57 -5.47 7.87
C GLU A 65 -12.85 -4.84 6.66
N HIS A 66 -12.79 -5.60 5.57
CA HIS A 66 -12.35 -5.11 4.26
C HIS A 66 -13.38 -5.44 3.19
N GLU A 67 -13.55 -4.48 2.28
CA GLU A 67 -14.49 -4.56 1.16
C GLU A 67 -14.07 -5.64 0.17
N ARG A 68 -12.77 -5.70 -0.15
CA ARG A 68 -12.21 -6.64 -1.13
C ARG A 68 -10.70 -6.82 -0.94
N ALA A 69 -10.22 -8.01 -1.26
CA ALA A 69 -8.81 -8.29 -1.49
C ALA A 69 -8.62 -8.98 -2.83
N HIS A 70 -7.65 -8.54 -3.62
CA HIS A 70 -7.34 -9.15 -4.91
C HIS A 70 -5.86 -9.04 -5.25
N MET A 71 -5.33 -10.04 -5.93
CA MET A 71 -3.98 -10.00 -6.49
C MET A 71 -3.92 -9.09 -7.71
N VAL A 72 -2.82 -8.36 -7.86
CA VAL A 72 -2.62 -7.41 -8.95
C VAL A 72 -1.41 -7.78 -9.78
N GLY A 73 -1.56 -7.65 -11.10
CA GLY A 73 -0.54 -7.96 -12.08
C GLY A 73 -0.65 -9.37 -12.66
N ARG A 74 0.29 -9.68 -13.56
CA ARG A 74 0.39 -10.99 -14.22
C ARG A 74 1.08 -11.98 -13.29
N SER A 75 0.55 -13.20 -13.21
CA SER A 75 1.21 -14.28 -12.49
C SER A 75 2.51 -14.66 -13.21
N VAL A 76 3.61 -14.72 -12.46
CA VAL A 76 4.95 -15.06 -12.97
C VAL A 76 5.56 -16.06 -11.99
N ASP A 77 6.07 -17.18 -12.49
CA ASP A 77 6.50 -18.34 -11.68
C ASP A 77 7.52 -18.01 -10.58
N TYR A 78 8.29 -16.92 -10.74
CA TYR A 78 9.36 -16.53 -9.82
C TYR A 78 8.99 -15.39 -8.86
N TRP A 79 7.80 -14.79 -9.01
CA TRP A 79 7.41 -13.62 -8.22
C TRP A 79 5.95 -13.70 -7.77
N THR A 80 5.78 -13.70 -6.45
CA THR A 80 4.48 -13.56 -5.81
C THR A 80 3.88 -12.19 -6.11
N ARG A 81 2.68 -12.14 -6.69
CA ARG A 81 1.99 -10.87 -6.95
C ARG A 81 1.62 -10.16 -5.65
N PRO A 82 1.64 -8.82 -5.66
CA PRO A 82 1.11 -8.06 -4.55
C PRO A 82 -0.41 -8.21 -4.47
N ILE A 83 -0.94 -8.23 -3.25
CA ILE A 83 -2.38 -8.16 -2.99
C ILE A 83 -2.72 -6.70 -2.66
N ILE A 84 -3.77 -6.17 -3.29
CA ILE A 84 -4.40 -4.92 -2.85
C ILE A 84 -5.64 -5.26 -2.04
N VAL A 85 -5.65 -4.77 -0.79
CA VAL A 85 -6.77 -4.89 0.15
C VAL A 85 -7.38 -3.52 0.36
N ARG A 86 -8.68 -3.39 0.18
CA ARG A 86 -9.43 -2.16 0.45
C ARG A 86 -10.26 -2.31 1.72
N PHE A 87 -9.94 -1.52 2.73
CA PHE A 87 -10.65 -1.51 4.00
C PHE A 87 -11.94 -0.70 3.91
N VAL A 88 -12.93 -1.05 4.74
CA VAL A 88 -14.18 -0.27 4.84
C VAL A 88 -13.93 1.01 5.63
N ARG A 89 -13.18 0.91 6.73
CA ARG A 89 -12.93 2.02 7.66
C ARG A 89 -11.46 2.44 7.63
N PHE A 90 -11.23 3.74 7.67
CA PHE A 90 -9.87 4.29 7.75
C PHE A 90 -9.17 3.90 9.06
N CYS A 91 -9.90 3.82 10.17
CA CYS A 91 -9.34 3.40 11.46
C CYS A 91 -8.76 1.98 11.43
N ASP A 92 -9.38 1.08 10.68
CA ASP A 92 -8.96 -0.32 10.58
C ASP A 92 -7.68 -0.43 9.76
N ARG A 93 -7.64 0.27 8.62
CA ARG A 93 -6.43 0.43 7.81
C ARG A 93 -5.26 0.95 8.64
N GLU A 94 -5.50 1.97 9.46
CA GLU A 94 -4.49 2.54 10.35
C GLU A 94 -4.08 1.57 11.47
N ALA A 95 -5.03 0.82 12.04
CA ALA A 95 -4.73 -0.21 13.04
C ALA A 95 -3.81 -1.29 12.46
N VAL A 96 -4.06 -1.73 11.23
CA VAL A 96 -3.18 -2.65 10.50
C VAL A 96 -1.78 -2.04 10.37
N MET A 97 -1.67 -0.80 9.85
CA MET A 97 -0.38 -0.12 9.65
C MET A 97 0.44 0.03 10.95
N ARG A 98 -0.20 0.31 12.09
CA ARG A 98 0.46 0.39 13.40
C ARG A 98 1.03 -0.95 13.87
N ASN A 99 0.37 -2.05 13.51
CA ASN A 99 0.76 -3.40 13.93
C ASN A 99 1.73 -4.09 12.96
N VAL A 100 2.04 -3.50 11.79
CA VAL A 100 2.98 -4.08 10.80
C VAL A 100 4.35 -4.42 11.39
N SER A 101 4.76 -3.74 12.47
CA SER A 101 6.00 -4.06 13.18
C SER A 101 6.07 -5.51 13.70
N LYS A 102 4.91 -6.16 13.96
CA LYS A 102 4.80 -7.57 14.35
C LYS A 102 5.21 -8.54 13.24
N LEU A 103 5.17 -8.09 11.98
CA LEU A 103 5.58 -8.88 10.81
C LEU A 103 7.09 -8.94 10.62
N ARG A 104 7.89 -8.34 11.50
CA ARG A 104 9.34 -8.44 11.42
C ARG A 104 9.80 -9.90 11.49
N GLY A 105 10.68 -10.27 10.57
CA GLY A 105 11.14 -11.65 10.42
C GLY A 105 10.22 -12.50 9.54
N THR A 106 8.97 -12.09 9.34
CA THR A 106 8.16 -12.61 8.23
C THR A 106 8.60 -11.92 6.94
N LYS A 107 8.67 -12.66 5.83
CA LYS A 107 8.95 -12.09 4.50
C LYS A 107 7.74 -11.34 3.92
N ILE A 108 6.77 -10.97 4.77
CA ILE A 108 5.51 -10.31 4.41
C ILE A 108 5.61 -8.84 4.79
N TYR A 109 5.21 -7.97 3.87
CA TYR A 109 5.26 -6.52 4.05
C TYR A 109 3.93 -5.90 3.71
N PHE A 110 3.50 -4.94 4.53
CA PHE A 110 2.35 -4.08 4.27
C PHE A 110 2.85 -2.68 3.91
N ASN A 111 2.41 -2.18 2.77
CA ASN A 111 2.73 -0.86 2.27
C ASN A 111 1.45 -0.09 1.96
N GLU A 112 1.57 1.22 1.92
CA GLU A 112 0.51 2.09 1.45
C GLU A 112 0.40 2.01 -0.08
N ASP A 113 -0.83 1.97 -0.58
CA ASP A 113 -1.10 2.04 -2.02
C ASP A 113 -1.12 3.51 -2.48
N LEU A 114 0.04 4.01 -2.89
CA LEU A 114 0.23 5.40 -3.32
C LEU A 114 0.23 5.51 -4.85
N CYS A 115 -0.15 6.67 -5.36
CA CYS A 115 0.07 7.02 -6.76
C CYS A 115 1.58 7.04 -7.09
N PRO A 116 1.97 6.90 -8.36
CA PRO A 116 3.38 6.86 -8.75
C PRO A 116 4.19 8.09 -8.29
N ALA A 117 3.58 9.28 -8.32
CA ALA A 117 4.23 10.52 -7.90
C ALA A 117 4.53 10.52 -6.39
N SER A 118 3.54 10.19 -5.55
CA SER A 118 3.69 10.09 -4.10
C SER A 118 4.65 8.97 -3.70
N LEU A 119 4.64 7.85 -4.41
CA LEU A 119 5.61 6.77 -4.20
C LEU A 119 7.04 7.22 -4.54
N ALA A 120 7.23 8.02 -5.61
CA ALA A 120 8.54 8.57 -5.96
C ALA A 120 9.07 9.51 -4.87
N ILE A 121 8.21 10.39 -4.33
CA ILE A 121 8.55 11.28 -3.20
C ILE A 121 8.91 10.44 -1.95
N LYS A 122 8.13 9.39 -1.65
CA LYS A 122 8.44 8.49 -0.54
C LYS A 122 9.80 7.81 -0.69
N LYS A 123 10.16 7.42 -1.93
CA LYS A 123 11.47 6.83 -2.23
C LYS A 123 12.62 7.81 -2.05
N THR A 124 12.45 9.09 -2.41
CA THR A 124 13.51 10.10 -2.23
C THR A 124 13.76 10.41 -0.76
N GLN A 125 12.73 10.37 0.09
CA GLN A 125 12.84 10.59 1.54
C GLN A 125 13.34 9.35 2.32
N PHE A 126 13.29 8.17 1.71
CA PHE A 126 13.61 6.91 2.37
C PHE A 126 15.05 6.83 2.93
N PRO A 127 16.10 7.32 2.25
CA PRO A 127 17.47 7.34 2.80
C PRO A 127 17.59 8.18 4.06
N GLU A 128 16.98 9.37 4.07
CA GLU A 128 16.99 10.29 5.21
C GLU A 128 16.26 9.69 6.41
N MET A 129 15.08 9.09 6.18
CA MET A 129 14.33 8.38 7.21
C MET A 129 15.13 7.21 7.80
N LYS A 130 15.85 6.44 6.97
CA LYS A 130 16.74 5.38 7.44
C LYS A 130 17.87 5.93 8.31
N GLN A 131 18.46 7.06 7.94
CA GLN A 131 19.52 7.68 8.71
C GLN A 131 19.01 8.19 10.05
N ALA A 132 17.90 8.95 10.07
CA ALA A 132 17.27 9.43 11.29
C ALA A 132 16.94 8.28 12.26
N ARG A 133 16.45 7.16 11.74
CA ARG A 133 16.19 5.95 12.52
C ARG A 133 17.46 5.32 13.12
N ARG A 134 18.59 5.34 12.40
CA ARG A 134 19.89 4.90 12.94
C ARG A 134 20.38 5.83 14.04
N ASP A 135 20.12 7.12 13.89
CA ASP A 135 20.45 8.15 14.88
C ASP A 135 19.52 8.12 16.11
N GLY A 136 18.58 7.18 16.20
CA GLY A 136 17.64 7.05 17.32
C GLY A 136 16.53 8.12 17.33
N LYS A 137 16.36 8.89 16.26
CA LYS A 137 15.29 9.89 16.12
C LYS A 137 14.00 9.18 15.75
N VAL A 138 13.24 8.78 16.77
CA VAL A 138 11.88 8.22 16.63
C VAL A 138 10.90 9.31 17.05
N ALA A 139 9.86 9.53 16.23
CA ALA A 139 8.77 10.46 16.51
C ALA A 139 7.80 9.91 17.56
#